data_AF-W1YW93-F1
#
_entry.id   AF-W1YW93-F1
#
_cell.length_a   1.000
_cell.length_b   1.000
_cell.length_c   1.000
_cell.angle_alpha   90.00
_cell.angle_beta   90.00
_cell.angle_gamma   90.00
#
_symmetry.space_group_name_H-M   'P 1'
#
loop_
_entity.id
_entity.type
_entity.pdbx_description
1 polymer ?
#
loop_
_entity_poly.entity_id
_entity_poly.type
_entity_poly.pdbx_seq_one_letter_code
_entity_poly.pdbx_strand_id
1 'polypeptide(L)' 'MSIVVKNNIHWVGQRDWEVRDFHGTEYKTLRGSSYNSYLIREEKNVLIDTVDHK' A
#
# COMPACT_ATOMS: atom_id res chain seq x y z
N MET A 1 -10.76 -0.89 0.96
CA MET A 1 -11.17 -1.43 -0.35
C MET A 1 -9.97 -2.16 -0.94
N SER A 2 -10.07 -3.45 -1.29
CA SER A 2 -8.97 -4.20 -1.92
C SER A 2 -9.14 -4.26 -3.44
N ILE A 3 -8.03 -4.48 -4.16
CA ILE A 3 -8.02 -4.58 -5.62
C ILE A 3 -7.35 -5.90 -6.00
N VAL A 4 -7.96 -6.67 -6.89
CA VAL A 4 -7.32 -7.88 -7.44
C VAL A 4 -6.20 -7.44 -8.37
N VAL A 5 -4.98 -7.88 -8.09
CA VAL A 5 -3.81 -7.64 -8.95
C VAL A 5 -3.78 -8.69 -10.06
N LYS A 6 -3.78 -9.97 -9.66
CA LYS A 6 -3.80 -11.13 -10.55
C LYS A 6 -4.14 -12.38 -9.74
N ASN A 7 -5.02 -13.24 -10.25
CA ASN A 7 -5.40 -14.50 -9.60
C ASN A 7 -5.82 -14.26 -8.13
N ASN A 8 -5.12 -14.91 -7.19
CA ASN A 8 -5.37 -14.84 -5.76
C ASN A 8 -4.51 -13.79 -5.03
N ILE A 9 -3.93 -12.85 -5.78
CA ILE A 9 -3.13 -11.74 -5.24
C ILE A 9 -4.01 -10.50 -5.15
N HIS A 10 -4.24 -10.03 -3.92
CA HIS A 10 -5.01 -8.83 -3.65
C HIS A 10 -4.10 -7.73 -3.12
N TRP A 11 -4.16 -6.56 -3.74
CA TRP A 11 -3.65 -5.34 -3.14
C TRP A 11 -4.59 -4.94 -1.99
N VAL A 12 -4.00 -4.80 -0.81
CA VAL A 12 -4.66 -4.45 0.46
C VAL A 12 -3.98 -3.23 1.11
N GLY A 13 -3.22 -2.46 0.34
CA GLY A 13 -2.53 -1.26 0.81
C GLY A 13 -3.44 -0.03 0.96
N GLN A 14 -2.80 1.13 1.07
CA GLN A 14 -3.46 2.42 1.28
C GLN A 14 -2.94 3.46 0.27
N ARG A 15 -3.87 4.25 -0.29
CA ARG A 15 -3.53 5.45 -1.06
C ARG A 15 -3.50 6.65 -0.12
N ASP A 16 -2.48 7.48 -0.22
CA ASP A 16 -2.38 8.73 0.51
C ASP A 16 -2.24 9.91 -0.46
N TRP A 17 -3.36 10.57 -0.74
CA TRP A 17 -3.39 11.73 -1.62
C TRP A 17 -2.85 13.01 -0.98
N GLU A 18 -2.79 13.04 0.35
CA GLU A 18 -2.51 14.25 1.13
C GLU A 18 -1.05 14.35 1.57
N VAL A 19 -0.33 13.22 1.67
CA VAL A 19 1.09 13.25 2.02
C VAL A 19 1.84 14.18 1.06
N ARG A 20 2.61 15.12 1.62
CA ARG A 20 3.45 16.06 0.86
C ARG A 20 4.93 15.98 1.21
N ASP A 21 5.24 15.31 2.31
CA ASP A 21 6.54 15.31 2.96
C ASP A 21 6.90 13.88 3.32
N PHE A 22 8.07 13.44 2.88
CA PHE A 22 8.63 12.12 3.17
C PHE A 22 10.05 12.29 3.70
N HIS A 23 10.38 11.53 4.76
CA HIS A 23 11.61 11.73 5.55
C HIS A 23 11.78 13.17 6.05
N GLY A 24 10.76 13.73 6.69
CA GLY A 24 10.71 15.16 7.00
C GLY A 24 10.40 15.97 5.75
N THR A 25 11.05 17.13 5.57
CA THR A 25 10.83 17.98 4.39
C THR A 25 11.81 17.74 3.24
N GLU A 26 12.66 16.72 3.37
CA GLU A 26 13.74 16.42 2.43
C GLU A 26 13.23 15.89 1.09
N TYR A 27 12.09 15.20 1.09
CA TYR A 27 11.48 14.67 -0.12
C TYR A 27 10.02 15.07 -0.26
N LYS A 28 9.69 15.83 -1.30
CA LYS A 28 8.35 16.36 -1.54
C LYS A 28 7.52 15.46 -2.45
N THR A 29 6.38 14.97 -1.95
CA THR A 29 5.42 14.14 -2.69
C THR A 29 4.27 14.99 -3.24
N LEU A 30 4.54 15.77 -4.28
CA LEU A 30 3.59 16.73 -4.86
C LEU A 30 2.28 16.12 -5.38
N ARG A 31 2.23 14.80 -5.53
CA ARG A 31 1.08 14.04 -6.05
C ARG A 31 0.57 12.99 -5.05
N GLY A 32 0.91 13.14 -3.78
CA GLY A 32 0.69 12.10 -2.79
C GLY A 32 1.61 10.90 -2.99
N SER A 33 1.26 9.78 -2.36
CA SER A 33 1.93 8.49 -2.48
C SER A 33 0.94 7.36 -2.27
N SER A 34 1.43 6.13 -2.36
CA SER A 34 0.70 4.94 -1.96
C SER A 34 1.65 3.98 -1.27
N TYR A 35 1.15 3.33 -0.22
CA TYR A 35 1.87 2.28 0.47
C TYR A 35 1.20 0.96 0.11
N ASN A 36 1.96 0.04 -0.49
CA ASN A 36 1.41 -1.17 -1.08
C ASN A 36 1.65 -2.35 -0.15
N SER A 37 0.59 -3.02 0.25
CA SER A 37 0.62 -4.31 0.93
C SER A 37 -0.21 -5.30 0.13
N TYR A 38 0.17 -6.58 0.17
CA TYR A 38 -0.46 -7.63 -0.63
C TYR A 38 -0.85 -8.82 0.21
N LEU A 39 -2.08 -9.30 -0.01
CA LEU A 39 -2.58 -10.54 0.54
C LEU A 39 -2.67 -11.58 -0.56
N ILE A 40 -1.87 -12.64 -0.44
CA ILE A 40 -1.86 -13.79 -1.35
C ILE A 40 -2.59 -14.94 -0.67
N ARG A 41 -3.58 -15.51 -1.36
CA ARG A 41 -4.46 -16.56 -0.81
C ARG A 41 -4.40 -17.82 -1.65
N GLU A 42 -3.48 -18.71 -1.29
CA GLU A 42 -3.37 -20.05 -1.89
C GLU A 42 -3.76 -21.10 -0.83
N GLU A 43 -3.11 -22.26 -0.80
CA GLU A 43 -3.24 -23.22 0.31
C GLU A 43 -2.86 -22.59 1.68
N LYS A 44 -2.04 -21.54 1.65
CA LYS A 44 -1.68 -20.71 2.79
C LYS A 44 -1.98 -19.25 2.47
N ASN A 45 -2.33 -18.49 3.50
CA ASN A 45 -2.50 -17.05 3.40
C ASN A 45 -1.18 -16.37 3.77
N VAL A 46 -0.69 -15.47 2.93
CA VAL A 46 0.55 -14.72 3.14
C VAL A 46 0.25 -13.23 3.00
N LEU A 47 0.68 -12.45 4.00
CA LEU A 47 0.70 -10.99 3.95
C LEU A 47 2.13 -10.54 3.61
N ILE A 48 2.26 -9.70 2.58
CA ILE A 48 3.52 -9.06 2.20
C ILE A 48 3.42 -7.59 2.58
N ASP A 49 4.37 -7.17 3.42
CA ASP A 49 4.49 -5.82 3.98
C ASP A 49 3.23 -5.32 4.69
N THR A 50 3.34 -4.12 5.26
CA THR A 50 2.25 -3.44 5.97
C THR A 50 2.21 -1.98 5.58
N VAL A 51 1.19 -1.28 6.07
CA VAL A 51 1.01 0.16 5.94
C VAL A 51 0.43 0.68 7.25
N ASP A 52 0.67 1.94 7.57
CA ASP A 52 0.04 2.56 8.74
C ASP A 52 -1.44 2.80 8.51
N HIS A 53 -2.21 2.66 9.58
CA HIS A 53 -3.59 3.11 9.60
C HIS A 53 -3.61 4.64 9.62
N LYS A 54 -4.27 5.25 8.64
CA LYS A 54 -4.46 6.70 8.58
C LYS A 54 -5.62 7.15 9.44
#